data_AF-A0A929D6R8-F1
#
_entry.id   AF-A0A929D6R8-F1
#
_cell.length_a   1.000
_cell.length_b   1.000
_cell.length_c   1.000
_cell.angle_alpha   90.00
_cell.angle_beta   90.00
_cell.angle_gamma   90.00
#
_symmetry.space_group_name_H-M   'P 1'
#
loop_
_entity.id
_entity.type
_entity.pdbx_description
1 polymer ?
#
loop_
_entity_poly.entity_id
_entity_poly.type
_entity_poly.pdbx_seq_one_letter_code
_entity_poly.pdbx_strand_id
1 'polypeptide(L)'
;MSRQHVASPEPLDHKARPVGALMLALGFVPWAAYWVLTGLGGTAGISVALGLSCALLAQQVSSRGYRLLDLTAFGYFLTAAVATHATDSALFVDSAGPLGFAVLFLLAAISLAVRRPFSAYSARADYPKQYWRNPAFISVHNIVTTVWAGVFFLCALALFFTSMSAAGPLPVALVTAGFVFSLVFQSKGPAYLIQQRYSPYEWHIPVSPGSSKQQNEYDVAVVGAGIGGLSCAALLARRGFKVLVLEQQAQVGGYCGSLMRDDFIFSTGVAGITGVWENGSVLQLLGQLGVPAEGRFAPNRTRYVYKGRDIDLPTGIPHVVDSLGDVFPEEKEGISTFFQEASEAYHQLHEYGSDYGVPLPDHLVVRLLGEKAAACLPRKHAALYDWMNKTYRQKLDEHLGSESLKAVLSAVSGQNGTSAETTPGLRALLSCIGPYVKGSYFPVGGPRAFAVMLAEVIEQHGGTILTNYKADRILT
;
A
#
# COMPACT_ATOMS: atom_id res chain seq x y z
N MET A 1 15.16 3.53 -36.03
CA MET A 1 15.43 3.77 -34.59
C MET A 1 14.51 2.87 -33.80
N SER A 2 15.08 1.97 -32.99
CA SER A 2 14.40 0.84 -32.37
C SER A 2 13.26 1.31 -31.45
N ARG A 3 12.09 0.69 -31.60
CA ARG A 3 11.05 0.69 -30.56
C ARG A 3 11.72 0.10 -29.31
N GLN A 4 12.05 0.93 -28.33
CA GLN A 4 12.27 0.43 -26.98
C GLN A 4 10.94 -0.13 -26.52
N HIS A 5 10.78 -1.45 -26.65
CA HIS A 5 9.83 -2.20 -25.88
C HIS A 5 10.06 -1.79 -24.42
N VAL A 6 9.09 -1.07 -23.83
CA VAL A 6 8.90 -1.13 -22.38
C VAL A 6 8.75 -2.62 -22.11
N ALA A 7 9.80 -3.23 -21.57
CA ALA A 7 9.75 -4.64 -21.22
C ALA A 7 8.54 -4.80 -20.32
N SER A 8 7.59 -5.64 -20.74
CA SER A 8 6.51 -6.06 -19.85
C SER A 8 7.18 -6.54 -18.57
N PRO A 9 6.85 -5.98 -17.39
CA PRO A 9 7.48 -6.42 -16.16
C PRO A 9 7.29 -7.93 -16.08
N GLU A 10 8.39 -8.66 -15.83
CA GLU A 10 8.32 -10.11 -15.64
C GLU A 10 7.18 -10.37 -14.65
N PRO A 11 6.20 -11.23 -15.00
CA PRO A 11 5.15 -11.56 -14.05
C PRO A 11 5.86 -12.10 -12.82
N LEU A 12 5.61 -11.46 -11.66
CA LEU A 12 6.13 -11.89 -10.37
C LEU A 12 5.61 -13.31 -10.09
N ASP A 13 6.32 -14.31 -10.60
CA ASP A 13 5.91 -15.71 -10.59
C ASP A 13 6.36 -16.33 -9.28
N HIS A 14 5.52 -16.14 -8.26
CA HIS A 14 5.58 -16.96 -7.06
C HIS A 14 4.30 -17.78 -6.93
N LYS A 15 4.44 -19.09 -7.17
CA LYS A 15 3.54 -20.17 -6.76
C LYS A 15 3.45 -20.26 -5.23
N ALA A 16 3.00 -19.21 -4.55
CA ALA A 16 2.59 -19.34 -3.16
C ALA A 16 1.28 -20.14 -3.12
N ARG A 17 1.32 -21.38 -2.63
CA ARG A 17 0.11 -22.15 -2.35
C ARG A 17 -0.72 -21.38 -1.31
N PRO A 18 -2.05 -21.28 -1.44
CA PRO A 18 -2.88 -20.56 -0.48
C PRO A 18 -3.00 -21.38 0.82
N VAL A 19 -1.99 -21.26 1.70
CA VAL A 19 -1.92 -22.01 2.96
C VAL A 19 -3.09 -21.63 3.85
N GLY A 20 -3.51 -20.37 3.83
CA GLY A 20 -4.66 -19.88 4.58
C GLY A 20 -5.99 -20.50 4.17
N ALA A 21 -6.22 -20.74 2.87
CA ALA A 21 -7.43 -21.41 2.40
C ALA A 21 -7.46 -22.90 2.82
N LEU A 22 -6.32 -23.58 2.74
CA LEU A 22 -6.18 -24.95 3.26
C LEU A 22 -6.42 -25.01 4.78
N MET A 23 -5.85 -24.05 5.51
CA MET A 23 -6.04 -23.92 6.95
C MET A 23 -7.49 -23.65 7.33
N LEU A 24 -8.21 -22.83 6.55
CA LEU A 24 -9.63 -22.61 6.72
C LEU A 24 -10.43 -23.91 6.49
N ALA A 25 -10.14 -24.64 5.40
CA ALA A 25 -10.79 -25.91 5.10
C ALA A 25 -10.55 -26.97 6.18
N LEU A 26 -9.34 -27.06 6.72
CA LEU A 26 -9.00 -27.96 7.83
C LEU A 26 -9.83 -27.67 9.10
N GLY A 27 -10.14 -26.41 9.39
CA GLY A 27 -10.98 -26.05 10.52
C GLY A 27 -12.45 -26.51 10.39
N PHE A 28 -12.91 -26.85 9.19
CA PHE A 28 -14.24 -27.44 8.96
C PHE A 28 -14.27 -28.97 9.07
N VAL A 29 -13.12 -29.64 9.14
CA VAL A 29 -13.04 -31.11 9.19
C VAL A 29 -13.75 -31.70 10.42
N PRO A 30 -13.61 -31.17 11.66
CA PRO A 30 -14.38 -31.66 12.81
C PRO A 30 -15.89 -31.56 12.61
N TRP A 31 -16.37 -30.49 11.99
CA TRP A 31 -17.79 -30.26 11.70
C TRP A 31 -18.33 -31.24 10.66
N ALA A 32 -17.59 -31.47 9.58
CA ALA A 32 -17.95 -32.46 8.58
C ALA A 32 -17.99 -33.88 9.15
N ALA A 33 -16.98 -34.27 9.94
CA ALA A 33 -16.95 -35.56 10.62
C ALA A 33 -18.14 -35.73 11.57
N TYR A 34 -18.45 -34.69 12.34
CA TYR A 34 -19.62 -34.65 13.22
C TYR A 34 -20.92 -34.91 12.45
N TRP A 35 -21.21 -34.11 11.42
CA TRP A 35 -22.47 -34.23 10.65
C TRP A 35 -22.63 -35.57 9.93
N VAL A 36 -21.54 -36.13 9.41
CA VAL A 36 -21.57 -37.44 8.74
C VAL A 36 -21.81 -38.56 9.76
N LEU A 37 -21.06 -38.57 10.86
CA LEU A 37 -21.08 -39.68 11.82
C LEU A 37 -22.32 -39.67 12.72
N THR A 38 -22.83 -38.50 13.12
CA THR A 38 -24.10 -38.44 13.87
C THR A 38 -25.30 -38.70 12.96
N GLY A 39 -25.20 -38.39 11.67
CA GLY A 39 -26.20 -38.78 10.66
C GLY A 39 -26.37 -40.30 10.50
N LEU A 40 -25.38 -41.09 10.93
CA LEU A 40 -25.47 -42.56 10.98
C LEU A 40 -26.08 -43.08 12.32
N GLY A 41 -26.55 -42.19 13.18
CA GLY A 41 -27.29 -42.53 14.41
C GLY A 41 -26.43 -42.82 15.65
N GLY A 42 -25.14 -42.47 15.64
CA GLY A 42 -24.21 -42.78 16.75
C GLY A 42 -23.65 -41.55 17.48
N THR A 43 -23.42 -41.68 18.80
CA THR A 43 -22.70 -40.69 19.62
C THR A 43 -21.20 -40.60 19.29
N ALA A 44 -20.68 -41.57 18.54
CA ALA A 44 -19.28 -41.63 18.10
C ALA A 44 -18.85 -40.38 17.31
N GLY A 45 -19.78 -39.73 16.58
CA GLY A 45 -19.49 -38.52 15.82
C GLY A 45 -19.01 -37.35 16.69
N ILE A 46 -19.56 -37.22 17.91
CA ILE A 46 -19.16 -36.16 18.86
C ILE A 46 -17.74 -36.43 19.36
N SER A 47 -17.43 -37.67 19.74
CA SER A 47 -16.11 -38.05 20.25
C SER A 47 -15.03 -37.92 19.18
N VAL A 48 -15.31 -38.31 17.93
CA VAL A 48 -14.39 -38.13 16.79
C VAL A 48 -14.16 -36.65 16.50
N ALA A 49 -15.21 -35.83 16.45
CA ALA A 49 -15.08 -34.40 16.21
C ALA A 49 -14.33 -33.67 17.33
N LEU A 50 -14.53 -34.07 18.60
CA LEU A 50 -13.74 -33.57 19.72
C LEU A 50 -12.26 -33.94 19.58
N GLY A 51 -11.96 -35.21 19.25
CA GLY A 51 -10.58 -35.66 19.01
C GLY A 51 -9.87 -34.89 17.88
N LEU A 52 -10.57 -34.67 16.77
CA LEU A 52 -10.06 -33.85 15.66
C LEU A 52 -9.83 -32.39 16.07
N SER A 53 -10.75 -31.80 16.85
CA SER A 53 -10.60 -30.43 17.37
C SER A 53 -9.42 -30.30 18.33
N CYS A 54 -9.22 -31.28 19.21
CA CYS A 54 -8.05 -31.36 20.09
C CYS A 54 -6.75 -31.46 19.30
N ALA A 55 -6.70 -32.28 18.25
CA ALA A 55 -5.52 -32.41 17.40
C ALA A 55 -5.16 -31.09 16.69
N LEU A 56 -6.16 -30.39 16.14
CA LEU A 56 -5.97 -29.07 15.51
C LEU A 56 -5.49 -28.01 16.51
N LEU A 57 -6.00 -28.02 17.75
CA LEU A 57 -5.53 -27.11 18.80
C LEU A 57 -4.13 -27.45 19.30
N ALA A 58 -3.81 -28.73 19.48
CA ALA A 58 -2.47 -29.16 19.90
C ALA A 58 -1.39 -28.70 18.91
N GLN A 59 -1.68 -28.79 17.61
CA GLN A 59 -0.80 -28.22 16.56
C GLN A 59 -0.61 -26.71 16.72
N GLN A 60 -1.67 -25.99 17.11
CA GLN A 60 -1.62 -24.53 17.24
C GLN A 60 -0.86 -24.05 18.47
N VAL A 61 -0.88 -24.79 19.58
CA VAL A 61 -0.10 -24.46 20.80
C VAL A 61 1.39 -24.31 20.48
N SER A 62 1.93 -25.21 19.64
CA SER A 62 3.33 -25.14 19.18
C SER A 62 3.61 -23.88 18.34
N SER A 63 2.64 -23.44 17.53
CA SER A 63 2.77 -22.27 16.65
C SER A 63 2.39 -20.91 17.27
N ARG A 64 1.82 -20.90 18.49
CA ARG A 64 1.23 -19.71 19.17
C ARG A 64 0.23 -18.91 18.30
N GLY A 65 -0.43 -19.56 17.34
CA GLY A 65 -1.33 -18.94 16.36
C GLY A 65 -2.75 -19.47 16.43
N TYR A 66 -3.50 -19.11 17.47
CA TYR A 66 -4.87 -19.60 17.67
C TYR A 66 -5.85 -19.05 16.63
N ARG A 67 -6.61 -19.94 15.99
CA ARG A 67 -7.67 -19.63 15.04
C ARG A 67 -9.03 -19.67 15.72
N LEU A 68 -9.85 -18.64 15.46
CA LEU A 68 -11.14 -18.49 16.12
C LEU A 68 -12.09 -19.66 15.83
N LEU A 69 -12.10 -20.18 14.59
CA LEU A 69 -12.91 -21.33 14.18
C LEU A 69 -12.60 -22.59 15.01
N ASP A 70 -11.33 -22.87 15.27
CA ASP A 70 -10.92 -24.09 15.97
C ASP A 70 -11.19 -24.01 17.48
N LEU A 71 -11.04 -22.81 18.06
CA LEU A 71 -11.44 -22.56 19.45
C LEU A 71 -12.95 -22.75 19.63
N THR A 72 -13.75 -22.25 18.68
CA THR A 72 -15.21 -22.46 18.69
C THR A 72 -15.57 -23.93 18.50
N ALA A 73 -14.90 -24.63 17.57
CA ALA A 73 -15.11 -26.07 17.37
C ALA A 73 -14.83 -26.85 18.65
N PHE A 74 -13.66 -26.63 19.27
CA PHE A 74 -13.32 -27.29 20.54
C PHE A 74 -14.32 -26.99 21.65
N GLY A 75 -14.69 -25.73 21.85
CA GLY A 75 -15.68 -25.34 22.85
C GLY A 75 -17.02 -26.04 22.62
N TYR A 76 -17.52 -26.03 21.38
CA TYR A 76 -18.75 -26.71 21.00
C TYR A 76 -18.70 -28.22 21.25
N PHE A 77 -17.66 -28.90 20.75
CA PHE A 77 -17.57 -30.36 20.88
C PHE A 77 -17.27 -30.81 22.30
N LEU A 78 -16.59 -30.01 23.12
CA LEU A 78 -16.43 -30.27 24.54
C LEU A 78 -17.79 -30.20 25.26
N THR A 79 -18.57 -29.14 25.00
CA THR A 79 -19.93 -29.02 25.56
C THR A 79 -20.83 -30.15 25.09
N ALA A 80 -20.80 -30.48 23.79
CA ALA A 80 -21.58 -31.57 23.22
C ALA A 80 -21.20 -32.93 23.83
N ALA A 81 -19.91 -33.20 24.01
CA ALA A 81 -19.42 -34.44 24.62
C ALA A 81 -19.84 -34.56 26.09
N VAL A 82 -19.72 -33.49 26.87
CA VAL A 82 -20.16 -33.47 28.26
C VAL A 82 -21.67 -33.65 28.35
N ALA A 83 -22.46 -32.92 27.56
CA ALA A 83 -23.91 -33.05 27.59
C ALA A 83 -24.37 -34.45 27.15
N THR A 84 -23.75 -35.03 26.12
CA THR A 84 -24.17 -36.33 25.60
C THR A 84 -23.74 -37.48 26.51
N HIS A 85 -22.49 -37.47 27.01
CA HIS A 85 -21.93 -38.60 27.76
C HIS A 85 -22.08 -38.47 29.28
N ALA A 86 -22.21 -37.27 29.83
CA ALA A 86 -22.39 -37.06 31.27
C ALA A 86 -23.84 -36.80 31.68
N THR A 87 -24.71 -36.38 30.76
CA THR A 87 -26.13 -36.08 31.05
C THR A 87 -27.13 -36.86 30.19
N ASP A 88 -26.65 -37.84 29.40
CA ASP A 88 -27.45 -38.68 28.48
C ASP A 88 -28.37 -37.88 27.52
N SER A 89 -27.95 -36.66 27.17
CA SER A 89 -28.73 -35.78 26.30
C SER A 89 -28.54 -36.13 24.83
N ALA A 90 -29.64 -36.45 24.13
CA ALA A 90 -29.64 -36.71 22.68
C ALA A 90 -29.62 -35.42 21.84
N LEU A 91 -29.72 -34.24 22.45
CA LEU A 91 -29.85 -32.94 21.76
C LEU A 91 -28.78 -32.72 20.69
N PHE A 92 -27.51 -33.00 21.01
CA PHE A 92 -26.38 -32.80 20.10
C PHE A 92 -26.23 -33.93 19.06
N VAL A 93 -27.05 -34.97 19.11
CA VAL A 93 -27.13 -35.99 18.07
C VAL A 93 -28.33 -35.68 17.16
N ASP A 94 -29.51 -35.47 17.75
CA ASP A 94 -30.77 -35.23 17.04
C ASP A 94 -30.79 -33.89 16.29
N SER A 95 -30.19 -32.86 16.89
CA SER A 95 -30.15 -31.50 16.33
C SER A 95 -28.76 -31.12 15.82
N ALA A 96 -27.95 -32.10 15.41
CA ALA A 96 -26.55 -31.88 15.02
C ALA A 96 -26.37 -30.85 13.88
N GLY A 97 -27.26 -30.88 12.89
CA GLY A 97 -27.26 -29.92 11.79
C GLY A 97 -27.59 -28.50 12.25
N PRO A 98 -28.82 -28.24 12.72
CA PRO A 98 -29.25 -26.90 13.14
C PRO A 98 -28.33 -26.27 14.19
N LEU A 99 -27.94 -27.00 15.24
CA LEU A 99 -27.08 -26.48 16.30
C LEU A 99 -25.67 -26.17 15.79
N GLY A 100 -25.10 -27.06 14.97
CA GLY A 100 -23.75 -26.86 14.44
C GLY A 100 -23.67 -25.63 13.53
N PHE A 101 -24.61 -25.49 12.60
CA PHE A 101 -24.68 -24.32 11.73
C PHE A 101 -25.06 -23.04 12.49
N ALA A 102 -25.91 -23.11 13.52
CA ALA A 102 -26.23 -21.95 14.35
C ALA A 102 -24.99 -21.42 15.11
N VAL A 103 -24.16 -22.31 15.65
CA VAL A 103 -22.91 -21.92 16.32
C VAL A 103 -21.90 -21.32 15.34
N LEU A 104 -21.76 -21.90 14.14
CA LEU A 104 -20.93 -21.33 13.08
C LEU A 104 -21.44 -19.96 12.60
N PHE A 105 -22.75 -19.77 12.51
CA PHE A 105 -23.36 -18.47 12.22
C PHE A 105 -23.05 -17.45 13.32
N LEU A 106 -23.24 -17.80 14.59
CA LEU A 106 -22.93 -16.91 15.72
C LEU A 106 -21.44 -16.54 15.74
N LEU A 107 -20.54 -17.48 15.49
CA LEU A 107 -19.12 -17.22 15.32
C LEU A 107 -18.89 -16.17 14.22
N ALA A 108 -19.47 -16.36 13.04
CA ALA A 108 -19.29 -15.44 11.92
C ALA A 108 -19.86 -14.05 12.25
N ALA A 109 -21.08 -13.98 12.78
CA ALA A 109 -21.77 -12.73 13.14
C ALA A 109 -21.04 -11.95 14.24
N ILE A 110 -20.62 -12.62 15.32
CA ILE A 110 -19.84 -11.99 16.41
C ILE A 110 -18.49 -11.51 15.88
N SER A 111 -17.82 -12.30 15.03
CA SER A 111 -16.53 -11.91 14.46
C SER A 111 -16.63 -10.65 13.58
N LEU A 112 -17.75 -10.48 12.86
CA LEU A 112 -18.06 -9.26 12.11
C LEU A 112 -18.36 -8.08 13.05
N ALA A 113 -19.16 -8.30 14.09
CA ALA A 113 -19.54 -7.26 15.06
C ALA A 113 -18.31 -6.67 15.78
N VAL A 114 -17.32 -7.51 16.12
CA VAL A 114 -16.05 -7.10 16.77
C VAL A 114 -15.02 -6.56 15.75
N ARG A 115 -15.37 -6.46 14.47
CA ARG A 115 -14.49 -6.04 13.37
C ARG A 115 -13.22 -6.90 13.24
N ARG A 116 -13.34 -8.19 13.57
CA ARG A 116 -12.27 -9.20 13.50
C ARG A 116 -12.80 -10.45 12.79
N PRO A 117 -13.02 -10.38 11.46
CA PRO A 117 -13.61 -11.48 10.70
C PRO A 117 -12.87 -12.79 10.92
N PHE A 118 -13.57 -13.88 11.24
CA PHE A 118 -12.92 -15.16 11.56
C PHE A 118 -12.08 -15.68 10.38
N SER A 119 -12.50 -15.42 9.14
CA SER A 119 -11.77 -15.84 7.94
C SER A 119 -10.38 -15.20 7.82
N ALA A 120 -10.16 -14.03 8.43
CA ALA A 120 -8.85 -13.38 8.44
C ALA A 120 -7.81 -14.16 9.24
N TYR A 121 -8.19 -14.94 10.26
CA TYR A 121 -7.24 -15.64 11.12
C TYR A 121 -6.43 -16.69 10.36
N SER A 122 -7.08 -17.48 9.50
CA SER A 122 -6.41 -18.46 8.64
C SER A 122 -5.61 -17.77 7.53
N ALA A 123 -6.15 -16.70 6.95
CA ALA A 123 -5.48 -15.97 5.88
C ALA A 123 -4.18 -15.28 6.32
N ARG A 124 -4.02 -14.94 7.61
CA ARG A 124 -2.78 -14.33 8.13
C ARG A 124 -1.51 -15.15 7.85
N ALA A 125 -1.62 -16.46 7.67
CA ALA A 125 -0.49 -17.30 7.26
C ALA A 125 0.05 -16.92 5.88
N ASP A 126 -0.80 -16.39 5.01
CA ASP A 126 -0.46 -15.95 3.66
C ASP A 126 -0.06 -14.47 3.59
N TYR A 127 0.10 -13.75 4.70
CA TYR A 127 0.45 -12.32 4.65
C TYR A 127 1.46 -11.92 5.74
N PRO A 128 2.42 -11.03 5.45
CA PRO A 128 3.28 -10.45 6.48
C PRO A 128 2.47 -9.78 7.60
N LYS A 129 3.00 -9.76 8.83
CA LYS A 129 2.30 -9.23 10.02
C LYS A 129 1.77 -7.80 9.84
N GLN A 130 2.50 -6.96 9.10
CA GLN A 130 2.10 -5.59 8.77
C GLN A 130 0.75 -5.49 8.01
N TYR A 131 0.37 -6.52 7.26
CA TYR A 131 -0.90 -6.57 6.52
C TYR A 131 -2.10 -6.93 7.38
N TRP A 132 -1.88 -7.52 8.55
CA TRP A 132 -2.95 -8.09 9.36
C TRP A 132 -3.94 -7.04 9.87
N ARG A 133 -3.53 -5.76 9.88
CA ARG A 133 -4.33 -4.60 10.30
C ARG A 133 -4.68 -3.67 9.13
N ASN A 134 -4.30 -4.00 7.91
CA ASN A 134 -4.58 -3.16 6.75
C ASN A 134 -6.10 -3.08 6.51
N PRO A 135 -6.70 -1.89 6.37
CA PRO A 135 -8.14 -1.74 6.17
C PRO A 135 -8.68 -2.50 4.95
N ALA A 136 -7.91 -2.58 3.86
CA ALA A 136 -8.29 -3.34 2.67
C ALA A 136 -8.28 -4.86 2.96
N PHE A 137 -7.26 -5.35 3.66
CA PHE A 137 -7.20 -6.76 4.08
C PHE A 137 -8.39 -7.15 4.97
N ILE A 138 -8.74 -6.30 5.93
CA ILE A 138 -9.91 -6.50 6.80
C ILE A 138 -11.22 -6.42 6.01
N SER A 139 -11.34 -5.48 5.07
CA SER A 139 -12.54 -5.32 4.24
C SER A 139 -12.80 -6.55 3.37
N VAL A 140 -11.77 -7.12 2.76
CA VAL A 140 -11.86 -8.36 1.97
C VAL A 140 -12.37 -9.51 2.84
N HIS A 141 -11.83 -9.66 4.05
CA HIS A 141 -12.25 -10.74 4.96
C HIS A 141 -13.60 -10.48 5.63
N ASN A 142 -14.05 -9.23 5.74
CA ASN A 142 -15.42 -8.92 6.14
C ASN A 142 -16.41 -9.44 5.08
N ILE A 143 -16.12 -9.27 3.79
CA ILE A 143 -16.96 -9.80 2.70
C ILE A 143 -17.00 -11.33 2.75
N VAL A 144 -15.83 -11.98 2.82
CA VAL A 144 -15.74 -13.45 2.92
C VAL A 144 -16.51 -13.98 4.15
N THR A 145 -16.35 -13.33 5.30
CA THR A 145 -17.03 -13.73 6.53
C THR A 145 -18.54 -13.49 6.46
N THR A 146 -18.98 -12.44 5.78
CA THR A 146 -20.42 -12.18 5.56
C THR A 146 -21.05 -13.25 4.69
N VAL A 147 -20.35 -13.72 3.64
CA VAL A 147 -20.81 -14.85 2.83
C VAL A 147 -20.92 -16.12 3.67
N TRP A 148 -19.92 -16.41 4.50
CA TRP A 148 -19.98 -17.56 5.42
C TRP A 148 -21.11 -17.44 6.44
N ALA A 149 -21.34 -16.26 7.02
CA ALA A 149 -22.48 -16.02 7.91
C ALA A 149 -23.81 -16.31 7.19
N GLY A 150 -23.97 -15.85 5.95
CA GLY A 150 -25.14 -16.16 5.12
C GLY A 150 -25.30 -17.66 4.86
N VAL A 151 -24.23 -18.35 4.45
CA VAL A 151 -24.24 -19.81 4.23
C VAL A 151 -24.65 -20.56 5.50
N PHE A 152 -24.06 -20.25 6.65
CA PHE A 152 -24.40 -20.91 7.91
C PHE A 152 -25.82 -20.60 8.36
N PHE A 153 -26.27 -19.36 8.20
CA PHE A 153 -27.65 -18.97 8.51
C PHE A 153 -28.66 -19.74 7.66
N LEU A 154 -28.45 -19.80 6.34
CA LEU A 154 -29.33 -20.53 5.43
C LEU A 154 -29.34 -22.03 5.72
N CYS A 155 -28.19 -22.63 6.01
CA CYS A 155 -28.12 -24.04 6.40
C CYS A 155 -28.84 -24.30 7.73
N ALA A 156 -28.61 -23.47 8.76
CA ALA A 156 -29.27 -23.60 10.06
C ALA A 156 -30.79 -23.48 9.91
N LEU A 157 -31.26 -22.48 9.15
CA LEU A 157 -32.69 -22.24 8.91
C LEU A 157 -33.32 -23.40 8.14
N ALA A 158 -32.70 -23.84 7.05
CA ALA A 158 -33.21 -24.95 6.25
C ALA A 158 -33.30 -26.25 7.08
N LEU A 159 -32.26 -26.59 7.82
CA LEU A 159 -32.23 -27.79 8.64
C LEU A 159 -33.15 -27.71 9.87
N PHE A 160 -33.49 -26.51 10.34
CA PHE A 160 -34.44 -26.33 11.44
C PHE A 160 -35.88 -26.62 10.99
N PHE A 161 -36.24 -26.22 9.75
CA PHE A 161 -37.59 -26.38 9.22
C PHE A 161 -37.79 -27.63 8.37
N THR A 162 -36.73 -28.38 8.07
CA THR A 162 -36.80 -29.57 7.21
C THR A 162 -36.09 -30.75 7.86
N SER A 163 -36.54 -31.98 7.56
CA SER A 163 -35.89 -33.22 8.02
C SER A 163 -34.66 -33.59 7.18
N MET A 164 -33.99 -32.61 6.56
CA MET A 164 -32.84 -32.85 5.72
C MET A 164 -31.61 -33.18 6.58
N SER A 165 -30.74 -34.06 6.07
CA SER A 165 -29.46 -34.31 6.72
C SER A 165 -28.53 -33.10 6.58
N ALA A 166 -27.74 -32.82 7.61
CA ALA A 166 -26.67 -31.84 7.58
C ALA A 166 -25.57 -32.17 6.55
N ALA A 167 -25.42 -33.46 6.22
CA ALA A 167 -24.57 -33.95 5.13
C ALA A 167 -25.35 -34.13 3.81
N GLY A 168 -26.57 -33.60 3.73
CA GLY A 168 -27.42 -33.65 2.55
C GLY A 168 -26.96 -32.72 1.42
N PRO A 169 -27.57 -32.85 0.23
CA PRO A 169 -27.12 -32.15 -0.97
C PRO A 169 -27.17 -30.62 -0.85
N LEU A 170 -28.17 -30.06 -0.17
CA LEU A 170 -28.32 -28.61 -0.03
C LEU A 170 -27.24 -27.97 0.87
N PRO A 171 -27.03 -28.39 2.13
CA PRO A 171 -25.93 -27.85 2.93
C PRO A 171 -24.56 -28.05 2.29
N VAL A 172 -24.31 -29.22 1.69
CA VAL A 172 -23.06 -29.49 0.98
C VAL A 172 -22.88 -28.51 -0.18
N ALA A 173 -23.90 -28.31 -1.03
CA ALA A 173 -23.84 -27.36 -2.14
C ALA A 173 -23.57 -25.92 -1.67
N LEU A 174 -24.23 -25.46 -0.61
CA LEU A 174 -24.03 -24.11 -0.06
C LEU A 174 -22.62 -23.92 0.53
N VAL A 175 -22.12 -24.90 1.29
CA VAL A 175 -20.76 -24.88 1.86
C VAL A 175 -19.71 -24.93 0.74
N THR A 176 -19.89 -25.79 -0.26
CA THR A 176 -19.01 -25.84 -1.45
C THR A 176 -19.02 -24.51 -2.19
N ALA A 177 -20.18 -23.90 -2.41
CA ALA A 177 -20.28 -22.58 -3.02
C ALA A 177 -19.55 -21.50 -2.18
N GLY A 178 -19.67 -21.55 -0.85
CA GLY A 178 -18.93 -20.68 0.07
C GLY A 178 -17.40 -20.83 -0.05
N PHE A 179 -16.90 -22.06 -0.19
CA PHE A 179 -15.48 -22.32 -0.45
C PHE A 179 -15.02 -21.82 -1.82
N VAL A 180 -15.77 -22.13 -2.88
CA VAL A 180 -15.45 -21.65 -4.25
C VAL A 180 -15.43 -20.14 -4.29
N PHE A 181 -16.45 -19.49 -3.71
CA PHE A 181 -16.48 -18.04 -3.57
C PHE A 181 -15.26 -17.51 -2.82
N SER A 182 -14.92 -18.10 -1.67
CA SER A 182 -13.77 -17.66 -0.86
C SER A 182 -12.45 -17.76 -1.66
N LEU A 183 -12.23 -18.86 -2.38
CA LEU A 183 -11.03 -19.07 -3.20
C LEU A 183 -10.94 -18.05 -4.35
N VAL A 184 -12.04 -17.86 -5.10
CA VAL A 184 -12.08 -16.93 -6.23
C VAL A 184 -11.95 -15.48 -5.74
N PHE A 185 -12.70 -15.11 -4.71
CA PHE A 185 -12.73 -13.75 -4.18
C PHE A 185 -11.42 -13.37 -3.47
N GLN A 186 -10.77 -14.29 -2.76
CA GLN A 186 -9.45 -13.99 -2.19
C GLN A 186 -8.38 -13.77 -3.26
N SER A 187 -8.50 -14.43 -4.42
CA SER A 187 -7.57 -14.24 -5.53
C SER A 187 -7.86 -12.98 -6.36
N LYS A 188 -9.13 -12.68 -6.65
CA LYS A 188 -9.52 -11.63 -7.62
C LYS A 188 -10.26 -10.45 -6.99
N GLY A 189 -10.86 -10.64 -5.82
CA GLY A 189 -11.65 -9.65 -5.12
C GLY A 189 -10.90 -8.36 -4.79
N PRO A 190 -9.66 -8.39 -4.25
CA PRO A 190 -8.91 -7.16 -3.99
C PRO A 190 -8.71 -6.29 -5.24
N ALA A 191 -8.29 -6.90 -6.34
CA ALA A 191 -8.11 -6.22 -7.62
C ALA A 191 -9.43 -5.65 -8.16
N TYR A 192 -10.50 -6.45 -8.11
CA TYR A 192 -11.85 -6.02 -8.50
C TYR A 192 -12.36 -4.83 -7.68
N LEU A 193 -12.21 -4.86 -6.35
CA LEU A 193 -12.64 -3.78 -5.46
C LEU A 193 -11.86 -2.48 -5.71
N ILE A 194 -10.56 -2.59 -5.99
CA ILE A 194 -9.75 -1.44 -6.39
C ILE A 194 -10.28 -0.88 -7.72
N GLN A 195 -10.41 -1.71 -8.76
CA GLN A 195 -10.91 -1.25 -10.06
C GLN A 195 -12.31 -0.62 -9.98
N GLN A 196 -13.23 -1.20 -9.23
CA GLN A 196 -14.57 -0.63 -9.02
C GLN A 196 -14.53 0.76 -8.36
N ARG A 197 -13.63 0.97 -7.40
CA ARG A 197 -13.47 2.27 -6.75
C ARG A 197 -12.99 3.34 -7.72
N TYR A 198 -12.15 2.98 -8.70
CA TYR A 198 -11.52 3.93 -9.62
C TYR A 198 -12.19 4.04 -10.98
N SER A 199 -13.05 3.09 -11.36
CA SER A 199 -13.78 3.10 -12.64
C SER A 199 -14.54 4.40 -12.93
N PRO A 200 -15.20 5.07 -11.96
CA PRO A 200 -15.85 6.37 -12.20
C PRO A 200 -14.87 7.50 -12.57
N TYR A 201 -13.59 7.34 -12.26
CA TYR A 201 -12.53 8.30 -12.55
C TYR A 201 -11.69 7.90 -13.77
N GLU A 202 -12.02 6.78 -14.43
CA GLU A 202 -11.33 6.39 -15.67
C GLU A 202 -11.90 7.16 -16.85
N TRP A 203 -11.07 8.02 -17.43
CA TRP A 203 -11.43 8.82 -18.59
C TRP A 203 -10.59 8.35 -19.78
N HIS A 204 -11.26 7.88 -20.82
CA HIS A 204 -10.62 7.50 -22.07
C HIS A 204 -10.84 8.59 -23.10
N ILE A 205 -9.81 9.40 -23.33
CA ILE A 205 -9.82 10.38 -24.42
C ILE A 205 -8.95 9.78 -25.54
N PRO A 206 -9.52 9.39 -26.69
CA PRO A 206 -8.76 8.86 -27.80
C PRO A 206 -7.98 10.00 -28.46
N VAL A 207 -6.78 10.27 -27.95
CA VAL A 207 -5.86 11.25 -28.51
C VAL A 207 -4.80 10.51 -29.31
N SER A 208 -4.68 10.85 -30.60
CA SER A 208 -3.63 10.33 -31.48
C SER A 208 -2.58 11.41 -31.73
N PRO A 209 -1.39 11.31 -31.10
CA PRO A 209 -0.28 12.25 -31.30
C PRO A 209 0.08 12.36 -32.78
N GLY A 210 0.48 13.57 -33.21
CA GLY A 210 0.92 13.82 -34.59
C GLY A 210 -0.19 13.93 -35.65
N SER A 211 -1.46 13.89 -35.26
CA SER A 211 -2.57 14.24 -36.16
C SER A 211 -2.54 15.74 -36.49
N SER A 212 -2.96 16.11 -37.72
CA SER A 212 -3.09 17.53 -38.09
C SER A 212 -4.16 18.20 -37.21
N LYS A 213 -3.85 19.38 -36.69
CA LYS A 213 -4.72 20.16 -35.79
C LYS A 213 -5.00 21.52 -36.39
N GLN A 214 -6.23 22.02 -36.20
CA GLN A 214 -6.57 23.38 -36.57
C GLN A 214 -5.80 24.42 -35.74
N GLN A 215 -5.88 25.68 -36.16
CA GLN A 215 -5.38 26.80 -35.37
C GLN A 215 -6.14 26.85 -34.04
N ASN A 216 -5.41 26.94 -32.93
CA ASN A 216 -5.92 26.88 -31.55
C ASN A 216 -6.54 25.54 -31.11
N GLU A 217 -6.36 24.46 -31.89
CA GLU A 217 -6.69 23.10 -31.45
C GLU A 217 -5.45 22.43 -30.85
N TYR A 218 -5.62 21.77 -29.70
CA TYR A 218 -4.56 21.13 -28.92
C TYR A 218 -5.00 19.73 -28.49
N ASP A 219 -4.03 18.83 -28.31
CA ASP A 219 -4.27 17.49 -27.78
C ASP A 219 -4.46 17.49 -26.27
N VAL A 220 -3.67 18.33 -25.57
CA VAL A 220 -3.67 18.41 -24.11
C VAL A 220 -3.51 19.86 -23.68
N ALA A 221 -4.37 20.31 -22.78
CA ALA A 221 -4.22 21.57 -22.07
C ALA A 221 -3.75 21.31 -20.62
N VAL A 222 -2.71 22.01 -20.19
CA VAL A 222 -2.16 21.97 -18.83
C VAL A 222 -2.39 23.33 -18.18
N VAL A 223 -3.10 23.33 -17.05
CA VAL A 223 -3.39 24.56 -16.30
C VAL A 223 -2.37 24.71 -15.17
N GLY A 224 -1.53 25.74 -15.27
CA GLY A 224 -0.44 26.07 -14.37
C GLY A 224 0.93 25.65 -14.92
N ALA A 225 1.87 26.61 -14.96
CA ALA A 225 3.27 26.39 -15.36
C ALA A 225 4.19 26.22 -14.14
N GLY A 226 3.72 25.54 -13.09
CA GLY A 226 4.57 25.03 -12.01
C GLY A 226 5.36 23.80 -12.46
N ILE A 227 6.28 23.31 -11.62
CA ILE A 227 7.19 22.22 -12.02
C ILE A 227 6.47 20.93 -12.44
N GLY A 228 5.36 20.59 -11.78
CA GLY A 228 4.54 19.44 -12.16
C GLY A 228 3.88 19.61 -13.53
N GLY A 229 3.32 20.79 -13.80
CA GLY A 229 2.69 21.12 -15.08
C GLY A 229 3.70 21.17 -16.22
N LEU A 230 4.83 21.84 -16.03
CA LEU A 230 5.92 21.91 -17.01
C LEU A 230 6.55 20.55 -17.30
N SER A 231 6.79 19.72 -16.27
CA SER A 231 7.32 18.36 -16.47
C SER A 231 6.36 17.49 -17.27
N CYS A 232 5.06 17.54 -16.94
CA CYS A 232 4.00 16.85 -17.67
C CYS A 232 3.94 17.31 -19.14
N ALA A 233 3.86 18.63 -19.36
CA ALA A 233 3.79 19.22 -20.68
C ALA A 233 5.02 18.88 -21.53
N ALA A 234 6.23 18.96 -20.97
CA ALA A 234 7.47 18.65 -21.68
C ALA A 234 7.52 17.16 -22.11
N LEU A 235 7.12 16.26 -21.21
CA LEU A 235 7.05 14.82 -21.48
C LEU A 235 6.01 14.47 -22.55
N LEU A 236 4.87 15.16 -22.58
CA LEU A 236 3.83 15.00 -23.60
C LEU A 236 4.25 15.59 -24.94
N ALA A 237 4.79 16.80 -24.95
CA ALA A 237 5.29 17.45 -26.16
C ALA A 237 6.38 16.61 -26.83
N ARG A 238 7.34 16.08 -26.05
CA ARG A 238 8.37 15.17 -26.59
C ARG A 238 7.80 13.86 -27.16
N ARG A 239 6.63 13.42 -26.69
CA ARG A 239 5.90 12.25 -27.23
C ARG A 239 5.02 12.60 -28.45
N GLY A 240 5.09 13.83 -28.95
CA GLY A 240 4.41 14.28 -30.17
C GLY A 240 2.98 14.79 -29.95
N PHE A 241 2.56 15.02 -28.70
CA PHE A 241 1.27 15.66 -28.40
C PHE A 241 1.40 17.18 -28.61
N LYS A 242 0.38 17.81 -29.21
CA LYS A 242 0.30 19.27 -29.28
C LYS A 242 -0.23 19.83 -27.96
N VAL A 243 0.65 20.36 -27.12
CA VAL A 243 0.33 20.78 -25.74
C VAL A 243 0.11 22.30 -25.65
N LEU A 244 -0.91 22.73 -24.90
CA LEU A 244 -1.09 24.11 -24.45
C LEU A 244 -0.86 24.18 -22.94
N VAL A 245 -0.05 25.13 -22.47
CA VAL A 245 0.12 25.45 -21.06
C VAL A 245 -0.44 26.84 -20.78
N LEU A 246 -1.33 26.96 -19.81
CA LEU A 246 -1.91 28.24 -19.37
C LEU A 246 -1.35 28.61 -17.99
N GLU A 247 -0.74 29.78 -17.87
CA GLU A 247 -0.19 30.29 -16.61
C GLU A 247 -0.79 31.66 -16.30
N GLN A 248 -1.36 31.80 -15.11
CA GLN A 248 -1.99 33.04 -14.67
C GLN A 248 -0.97 34.15 -14.36
N GLN A 249 0.25 33.79 -13.98
CA GLN A 249 1.33 34.74 -13.69
C GLN A 249 2.06 35.16 -14.97
N ALA A 250 2.84 36.24 -14.87
CA ALA A 250 3.66 36.72 -15.99
C ALA A 250 4.85 35.80 -16.32
N GLN A 251 5.16 34.83 -15.46
CA GLN A 251 6.33 33.97 -15.56
C GLN A 251 5.98 32.53 -15.20
N VAL A 252 6.69 31.59 -15.83
CA VAL A 252 6.64 30.17 -15.48
C VAL A 252 7.42 29.87 -14.20
N GLY A 253 7.09 28.76 -13.55
CA GLY A 253 7.85 28.18 -12.44
C GLY A 253 7.04 27.95 -11.17
N GLY A 254 5.94 28.67 -10.95
CA GLY A 254 5.17 28.56 -9.71
C GLY A 254 6.06 28.75 -8.48
N TYR A 255 6.08 27.77 -7.56
CA TYR A 255 6.99 27.79 -6.39
C TYR A 255 8.49 27.73 -6.75
N CYS A 256 8.84 27.18 -7.91
CA CYS A 256 10.20 27.23 -8.48
C CYS A 256 10.49 28.60 -9.15
N GLY A 257 9.83 29.67 -8.73
CA GLY A 257 10.05 31.02 -9.23
C GLY A 257 11.29 31.69 -8.65
N SER A 258 11.58 32.89 -9.16
CA SER A 258 12.62 33.76 -8.62
C SER A 258 12.19 35.21 -8.76
N LEU A 259 12.36 36.00 -7.69
CA LEU A 259 12.10 37.44 -7.67
C LEU A 259 13.43 38.17 -7.74
N MET A 260 13.55 39.13 -8.66
CA MET A 260 14.69 40.03 -8.70
C MET A 260 14.34 41.33 -7.97
N ARG A 261 15.21 41.78 -7.07
CA ARG A 261 15.12 43.10 -6.44
C ARG A 261 16.52 43.69 -6.37
N ASP A 262 16.70 44.80 -7.07
CA ASP A 262 18.03 45.38 -7.34
C ASP A 262 18.95 44.30 -7.95
N ASP A 263 20.15 44.13 -7.41
CA ASP A 263 21.13 43.13 -7.88
C ASP A 263 20.93 41.73 -7.25
N PHE A 264 19.87 41.53 -6.47
CA PHE A 264 19.62 40.28 -5.75
C PHE A 264 18.52 39.43 -6.40
N ILE A 265 18.75 38.12 -6.45
CA ILE A 265 17.77 37.13 -6.88
C ILE A 265 17.33 36.31 -5.67
N PHE A 266 16.04 36.38 -5.36
CA PHE A 266 15.41 35.66 -4.25
C PHE A 266 14.63 34.47 -4.78
N SER A 267 14.87 33.28 -4.21
CA SER A 267 13.99 32.12 -4.42
C SER A 267 12.64 32.39 -3.76
N THR A 268 11.55 32.09 -4.46
CA THR A 268 10.19 32.30 -3.95
C THR A 268 9.67 31.13 -3.11
N GLY A 269 10.39 30.01 -3.04
CA GLY A 269 9.94 28.88 -2.22
C GLY A 269 10.83 27.64 -2.22
N VAL A 270 11.61 27.40 -3.29
CA VAL A 270 12.49 26.23 -3.35
C VAL A 270 13.81 26.51 -2.63
N ALA A 271 14.10 25.72 -1.60
CA ALA A 271 15.37 25.73 -0.87
C ALA A 271 16.37 24.66 -1.36
N GLY A 272 15.90 23.68 -2.12
CA GLY A 272 16.71 22.60 -2.67
C GLY A 272 15.87 21.60 -3.44
N ILE A 273 16.53 20.76 -4.23
CA ILE A 273 15.94 19.73 -5.07
C ILE A 273 16.67 18.41 -4.82
N THR A 274 15.90 17.35 -4.64
CA THR A 274 16.39 15.96 -4.65
C THR A 274 16.05 15.32 -5.99
N GLY A 275 16.62 14.15 -6.27
CA GLY A 275 16.47 13.40 -7.52
C GLY A 275 17.63 13.57 -8.50
N VAL A 276 18.71 14.25 -8.10
CA VAL A 276 19.89 14.55 -8.94
C VAL A 276 21.01 13.52 -8.71
N TRP A 277 20.73 12.25 -8.96
CA TRP A 277 21.68 11.13 -8.89
C TRP A 277 21.26 10.04 -9.89
N GLU A 278 22.08 9.01 -10.07
CA GLU A 278 21.75 7.89 -10.97
C GLU A 278 20.41 7.23 -10.60
N ASN A 279 19.48 7.13 -11.55
CA ASN A 279 18.09 6.69 -11.35
C ASN A 279 17.23 7.59 -10.45
N GLY A 280 17.69 8.79 -10.08
CA GLY A 280 16.87 9.79 -9.41
C GLY A 280 15.84 10.42 -10.36
N SER A 281 14.69 10.84 -9.81
CA SER A 281 13.54 11.33 -10.58
C SER A 281 13.87 12.52 -11.50
N VAL A 282 14.75 13.42 -11.08
CA VAL A 282 15.15 14.58 -11.90
C VAL A 282 16.05 14.13 -13.06
N LEU A 283 17.06 13.29 -12.82
CA LEU A 283 17.92 12.81 -13.91
C LEU A 283 17.16 11.89 -14.88
N GLN A 284 16.22 11.08 -14.39
CA GLN A 284 15.33 10.31 -15.24
C GLN A 284 14.44 11.19 -16.11
N LEU A 285 13.87 12.28 -15.55
CA LEU A 285 13.12 13.27 -16.32
C LEU A 285 14.00 13.89 -17.41
N LEU A 286 15.21 14.35 -17.06
CA LEU A 286 16.12 14.97 -18.03
C LEU A 286 16.55 13.99 -19.13
N GLY A 287 16.84 12.74 -18.81
CA GLY A 287 17.09 11.69 -19.81
C GLY A 287 15.87 11.44 -20.70
N GLN A 288 14.68 11.38 -20.10
CA GLN A 288 13.39 11.33 -20.81
C GLN A 288 13.04 12.63 -21.54
N LEU A 289 13.79 13.72 -21.41
CA LEU A 289 13.66 14.92 -22.23
C LEU A 289 14.85 15.12 -23.20
N GLY A 290 15.93 14.35 -23.05
CA GLY A 290 17.13 14.48 -23.87
C GLY A 290 17.97 15.70 -23.49
N VAL A 291 17.82 16.18 -22.25
CA VAL A 291 18.50 17.37 -21.75
C VAL A 291 19.71 16.92 -20.91
N PRO A 292 20.93 17.43 -21.19
CA PRO A 292 22.11 17.13 -20.38
C PRO A 292 21.98 17.76 -18.98
N ALA A 293 22.42 17.03 -17.95
CA ALA A 293 22.32 17.45 -16.56
C ALA A 293 23.58 18.20 -16.07
N GLU A 294 24.69 18.06 -16.78
CA GLU A 294 26.00 18.59 -16.43
C GLU A 294 25.94 20.10 -16.22
N GLY A 295 26.49 20.57 -15.09
CA GLY A 295 26.56 22.00 -14.75
C GLY A 295 25.22 22.66 -14.42
N ARG A 296 24.09 21.94 -14.42
CA ARG A 296 22.77 22.51 -14.12
C ARG A 296 22.42 22.53 -12.63
N PHE A 297 23.08 21.71 -11.82
CA PHE A 297 22.79 21.57 -10.40
C PHE A 297 24.09 21.62 -9.60
N ALA A 298 24.08 22.39 -8.51
CA ALA A 298 25.16 22.46 -7.54
C ALA A 298 24.74 21.74 -6.25
N PRO A 299 25.65 20.99 -5.57
CA PRO A 299 25.35 20.41 -4.27
C PRO A 299 24.98 21.47 -3.24
N ASN A 300 23.97 21.20 -2.42
CA ASN A 300 23.51 22.05 -1.34
C ASN A 300 23.90 21.45 0.02
N ARG A 301 24.25 22.28 1.00
CA ARG A 301 24.64 21.86 2.36
C ARG A 301 23.60 22.30 3.37
N THR A 302 23.42 21.51 4.42
CA THR A 302 22.47 21.80 5.50
C THR A 302 23.18 21.84 6.83
N ARG A 303 22.94 22.91 7.60
CA ARG A 303 23.32 23.05 9.00
C ARG A 303 22.08 23.28 9.84
N TYR A 304 21.99 22.58 10.96
CA TYR A 304 20.99 22.84 11.99
C TYR A 304 21.64 23.60 13.14
N VAL A 305 20.99 24.67 13.62
CA VAL A 305 21.39 25.37 14.85
C VAL A 305 20.36 25.04 15.91
N TYR A 306 20.75 24.21 16.88
CA TYR A 306 19.84 23.73 17.92
C TYR A 306 20.41 24.01 19.32
N LYS A 307 19.71 24.86 20.08
CA LYS A 307 20.12 25.31 21.43
C LYS A 307 21.56 25.87 21.44
N GLY A 308 21.90 26.69 20.44
CA GLY A 308 23.22 27.32 20.32
C GLY A 308 24.34 26.39 19.84
N ARG A 309 24.02 25.16 19.42
CA ARG A 309 24.98 24.22 18.84
C ARG A 309 24.75 24.08 17.34
N ASP A 310 25.84 24.16 16.59
CA ASP A 310 25.87 23.90 15.16
C ASP A 310 25.99 22.39 14.91
N ILE A 311 25.10 21.86 14.08
CA ILE A 311 25.06 20.45 13.67
C ILE A 311 25.09 20.43 12.15
N ASP A 312 26.28 20.20 11.60
CA ASP A 312 26.48 20.02 10.18
C ASP A 312 26.10 18.59 9.79
N LEU A 313 25.14 18.43 8.88
CA LEU A 313 24.74 17.12 8.38
C LEU A 313 25.17 16.96 6.91
N PRO A 314 26.31 16.31 6.66
CA PRO A 314 26.79 16.05 5.31
C PRO A 314 25.89 15.05 4.58
N THR A 315 26.10 14.91 3.28
CA THR A 315 25.47 13.83 2.49
C THR A 315 26.18 12.50 2.74
N GLY A 316 25.42 11.43 2.84
CA GLY A 316 25.91 10.07 3.01
C GLY A 316 25.68 9.57 4.44
N ILE A 317 25.02 8.41 4.55
CA ILE A 317 24.61 7.83 5.82
C ILE A 317 25.75 7.70 6.84
N PRO A 318 26.95 7.17 6.50
CA PRO A 318 28.04 7.05 7.46
C PRO A 318 28.41 8.40 8.09
N HIS A 319 28.54 9.44 7.27
CA HIS A 319 28.90 10.77 7.75
C HIS A 319 27.81 11.42 8.60
N VAL A 320 26.54 11.17 8.28
CA VAL A 320 25.40 11.65 9.10
C VAL A 320 25.38 10.95 10.45
N VAL A 321 25.60 9.63 10.47
CA VAL A 321 25.67 8.83 11.71
C VAL A 321 26.81 9.31 12.59
N ASP A 322 28.00 9.53 12.03
CA ASP A 322 29.16 10.05 12.77
C ASP A 322 28.85 11.44 13.36
N SER A 323 28.37 12.38 12.53
CA SER A 323 28.09 13.76 12.94
C SER A 323 27.04 13.84 14.06
N LEU A 324 25.96 13.06 13.94
CA LEU A 324 24.93 13.01 14.98
C LEU A 324 25.41 12.25 16.22
N GLY A 325 26.21 11.20 16.03
CA GLY A 325 26.80 10.42 17.12
C GLY A 325 27.76 11.24 17.97
N ASP A 326 28.49 12.18 17.39
CA ASP A 326 29.37 13.09 18.13
C ASP A 326 28.58 14.10 18.99
N VAL A 327 27.41 14.54 18.51
CA VAL A 327 26.53 15.47 19.24
C VAL A 327 25.66 14.75 20.28
N PHE A 328 25.29 13.49 20.01
CA PHE A 328 24.45 12.64 20.85
C PHE A 328 25.12 11.26 21.09
N PRO A 329 26.20 11.21 21.87
CA PRO A 329 27.00 9.99 22.04
C PRO A 329 26.22 8.81 22.63
N GLU A 330 25.26 9.09 23.51
CA GLU A 330 24.40 8.07 24.13
C GLU A 330 23.42 7.41 23.14
N GLU A 331 23.19 8.03 21.97
CA GLU A 331 22.24 7.56 20.95
C GLU A 331 22.94 6.92 19.75
N LYS A 332 24.27 6.72 19.78
CA LYS A 332 25.06 6.26 18.61
C LYS A 332 24.50 4.99 17.96
N GLU A 333 24.14 3.99 18.76
CA GLU A 333 23.54 2.74 18.26
C GLU A 333 22.14 2.98 17.65
N GLY A 334 21.30 3.76 18.32
CA GLY A 334 19.98 4.14 17.84
C GLY A 334 20.03 4.91 16.51
N ILE A 335 20.93 5.88 16.39
CA ILE A 335 21.17 6.66 15.16
C ILE A 335 21.58 5.73 14.02
N SER A 336 22.55 4.84 14.27
CA SER A 336 23.04 3.90 13.27
C SER A 336 21.92 2.98 12.76
N THR A 337 21.19 2.33 13.67
CA THR A 337 20.11 1.41 13.31
C THR A 337 18.96 2.12 12.60
N PHE A 338 18.59 3.34 13.04
CA PHE A 338 17.58 4.16 12.39
C PHE A 338 17.95 4.48 10.93
N PHE A 339 19.14 5.01 10.69
CA PHE A 339 19.53 5.41 9.34
C PHE A 339 19.80 4.22 8.42
N GLN A 340 20.26 3.09 8.96
CA GLN A 340 20.38 1.86 8.18
C GLN A 340 19.02 1.38 7.69
N GLU A 341 18.01 1.33 8.57
CA GLU A 341 16.65 0.93 8.23
C GLU A 341 15.98 1.93 7.28
N ALA A 342 16.14 3.24 7.55
CA ALA A 342 15.62 4.30 6.70
C ALA A 342 16.24 4.28 5.29
N SER A 343 17.54 4.01 5.19
CA SER A 343 18.25 3.90 3.92
C SER A 343 17.78 2.67 3.12
N GLU A 344 17.52 1.55 3.79
CA GLU A 344 16.98 0.34 3.14
C GLU A 344 15.58 0.60 2.59
N ALA A 345 14.69 1.20 3.39
CA ALA A 345 13.35 1.59 2.95
C ALA A 345 13.40 2.60 1.78
N TYR A 346 14.35 3.54 1.82
CA TYR A 346 14.58 4.50 0.74
C TYR A 346 15.08 3.84 -0.55
N HIS A 347 15.96 2.83 -0.46
CA HIS A 347 16.39 2.08 -1.63
C HIS A 347 15.26 1.24 -2.22
N GLN A 348 14.45 0.57 -1.39
CA GLN A 348 13.26 -0.16 -1.85
C GLN A 348 12.23 0.75 -2.52
N LEU A 349 12.09 2.00 -2.04
CA LEU A 349 11.26 3.03 -2.67
C LEU A 349 11.69 3.31 -4.12
N HIS A 350 12.99 3.48 -4.34
CA HIS A 350 13.54 3.77 -5.68
C HIS A 350 13.60 2.54 -6.57
N GLU A 351 13.86 1.35 -6.01
CA GLU A 351 13.75 0.08 -6.76
C GLU A 351 12.31 -0.12 -7.26
N TYR A 352 11.31 0.12 -6.41
CA TYR A 352 9.91 0.04 -6.83
C TYR A 352 9.57 1.12 -7.87
N GLY A 353 10.11 2.33 -7.71
CA GLY A 353 9.91 3.43 -8.64
C GLY A 353 10.72 3.35 -9.94
N SER A 354 11.61 2.37 -10.14
CA SER A 354 12.57 2.40 -11.27
C SER A 354 11.90 2.50 -12.63
N ASP A 355 10.79 1.79 -12.81
CA ASP A 355 10.11 1.65 -14.11
C ASP A 355 9.23 2.86 -14.43
N TYR A 356 8.67 3.51 -13.40
CA TYR A 356 7.68 4.58 -13.56
C TYR A 356 8.12 5.93 -12.95
N GLY A 357 9.34 6.00 -12.41
CA GLY A 357 9.91 7.15 -11.68
C GLY A 357 9.37 7.35 -10.25
N VAL A 358 8.20 6.79 -9.93
CA VAL A 358 7.55 6.88 -8.61
C VAL A 358 6.77 5.60 -8.30
N PRO A 359 6.54 5.28 -7.01
CA PRO A 359 5.57 4.28 -6.60
C PRO A 359 4.20 4.52 -7.22
N LEU A 360 3.62 3.47 -7.80
CA LEU A 360 2.28 3.54 -8.37
C LEU A 360 1.21 3.55 -7.28
N PRO A 361 0.14 4.35 -7.42
CA PRO A 361 -1.11 4.17 -6.70
C PRO A 361 -1.68 2.75 -6.89
N ASP A 362 -2.47 2.28 -5.92
CA ASP A 362 -3.02 0.93 -5.86
C ASP A 362 -3.74 0.47 -7.15
N HIS A 363 -4.52 1.35 -7.79
CA HIS A 363 -5.20 1.03 -9.04
C HIS A 363 -4.25 0.87 -10.24
N LEU A 364 -3.19 1.68 -10.32
CA LEU A 364 -2.18 1.54 -11.36
C LEU A 364 -1.31 0.31 -11.12
N VAL A 365 -1.07 -0.09 -9.86
CA VAL A 365 -0.43 -1.38 -9.56
C VAL A 365 -1.23 -2.53 -10.16
N VAL A 366 -2.54 -2.59 -9.89
CA VAL A 366 -3.39 -3.67 -10.42
C VAL A 366 -3.42 -3.65 -11.95
N ARG A 367 -3.51 -2.45 -12.55
CA ARG A 367 -3.67 -2.29 -14.00
C ARG A 367 -2.39 -2.54 -14.80
N LEU A 368 -1.25 -2.08 -14.30
CA LEU A 368 0.03 -2.12 -15.02
C LEU A 368 0.90 -3.32 -14.63
N LEU A 369 0.81 -3.75 -13.36
CA LEU A 369 1.62 -4.85 -12.82
C LEU A 369 0.81 -6.14 -12.61
N GLY A 370 -0.51 -6.08 -12.78
CA GLY A 370 -1.43 -7.21 -12.68
C GLY A 370 -2.01 -7.44 -11.28
N GLU A 371 -3.06 -8.24 -11.22
CA GLU A 371 -3.88 -8.47 -10.01
C GLU A 371 -3.08 -8.97 -8.80
N LYS A 372 -2.00 -9.73 -9.04
CA LYS A 372 -1.16 -10.30 -7.99
C LYS A 372 -0.12 -9.34 -7.44
N ALA A 373 0.24 -8.28 -8.18
CA ALA A 373 1.32 -7.38 -7.80
C ALA A 373 1.04 -6.68 -6.47
N ALA A 374 -0.21 -6.27 -6.23
CA ALA A 374 -0.61 -5.61 -4.98
C ALA A 374 -0.34 -6.47 -3.73
N ALA A 375 -0.42 -7.80 -3.85
CA ALA A 375 -0.13 -8.72 -2.74
C ALA A 375 1.37 -9.04 -2.60
N CYS A 376 2.14 -8.92 -3.69
CA CYS A 376 3.55 -9.27 -3.74
C CYS A 376 4.48 -8.10 -3.37
N LEU A 377 4.17 -6.88 -3.84
CA LEU A 377 4.98 -5.69 -3.57
C LEU A 377 5.32 -5.49 -2.10
N PRO A 378 4.44 -5.75 -1.13
CA PRO A 378 4.77 -5.55 0.26
C PRO A 378 5.66 -6.59 0.90
N ARG A 379 5.72 -7.78 0.29
CA ARG A 379 6.70 -8.81 0.68
C ARG A 379 8.06 -8.47 0.08
N LYS A 380 8.07 -8.02 -1.18
CA LYS A 380 9.28 -7.61 -1.89
C LYS A 380 9.92 -6.39 -1.24
N HIS A 381 9.11 -5.38 -0.89
CA HIS A 381 9.54 -4.10 -0.34
C HIS A 381 9.10 -3.95 1.12
N ALA A 382 9.47 -4.91 1.97
CA ALA A 382 8.98 -5.00 3.33
C ALA A 382 9.31 -3.76 4.19
N ALA A 383 10.51 -3.19 4.05
CA ALA A 383 10.94 -2.01 4.82
C ALA A 383 10.18 -0.76 4.38
N LEU A 384 10.00 -0.57 3.06
CA LEU A 384 9.17 0.50 2.53
C LEU A 384 7.74 0.45 3.08
N TYR A 385 7.11 -0.73 3.07
CA TYR A 385 5.74 -0.86 3.56
C TYR A 385 5.62 -0.74 5.08
N ASP A 386 6.65 -1.07 5.85
CA ASP A 386 6.68 -0.75 7.29
C ASP A 386 6.61 0.77 7.50
N TRP A 387 7.44 1.52 6.77
CA TRP A 387 7.44 2.98 6.80
C TRP A 387 6.09 3.57 6.34
N MET A 388 5.53 3.09 5.24
CA MET A 388 4.25 3.61 4.71
C MET A 388 3.08 3.47 5.68
N ASN A 389 3.15 2.54 6.64
CA ASN A 389 2.12 2.32 7.65
C ASN A 389 2.31 3.13 8.94
N LYS A 390 3.38 3.93 9.04
CA LYS A 390 3.75 4.68 10.24
C LYS A 390 3.94 6.16 9.92
N THR A 391 3.91 6.98 10.96
CA THR A 391 4.29 8.39 10.90
C THR A 391 5.80 8.54 11.11
N TYR A 392 6.36 9.67 10.70
CA TYR A 392 7.79 9.90 10.88
C TYR A 392 8.20 9.83 12.34
N ARG A 393 7.36 10.40 13.23
CA ARG A 393 7.57 10.34 14.68
C ARG A 393 7.63 8.90 15.21
N GLN A 394 6.72 8.03 14.76
CA GLN A 394 6.73 6.62 15.16
C GLN A 394 8.03 5.91 14.76
N LYS A 395 8.54 6.17 13.54
CA LYS A 395 9.83 5.61 13.10
C LYS A 395 11.01 6.17 13.89
N LEU A 396 10.97 7.42 14.32
CA LEU A 396 12.00 7.98 15.20
C LEU A 396 11.95 7.33 16.60
N ASP A 397 10.76 7.17 17.19
CA ASP A 397 10.57 6.60 18.53
C ASP A 397 10.96 5.11 18.63
N GLU A 398 10.96 4.38 17.51
CA GLU A 398 11.39 2.97 17.48
C GLU A 398 12.89 2.78 17.73
N HIS A 399 13.70 3.81 17.49
CA HIS A 399 15.16 3.73 17.56
C HIS A 399 15.79 4.74 18.51
N LEU A 400 15.12 5.87 18.79
CA LEU A 400 15.73 7.02 19.45
C LEU A 400 15.01 7.40 20.76
N GLY A 401 15.78 7.54 21.83
CA GLY A 401 15.27 7.97 23.14
C GLY A 401 15.19 9.50 23.27
N SER A 402 16.18 10.21 22.75
CA SER A 402 16.40 11.64 22.95
C SER A 402 15.40 12.50 22.18
N GLU A 403 14.55 13.23 22.91
CA GLU A 403 13.64 14.23 22.33
C GLU A 403 14.38 15.36 21.60
N SER A 404 15.61 15.69 22.02
CA SER A 404 16.40 16.72 21.35
C SER A 404 16.91 16.25 19.99
N LEU A 405 17.35 15.00 19.88
CA LEU A 405 17.74 14.42 18.59
C LEU A 405 16.53 14.29 17.66
N LYS A 406 15.40 13.80 18.19
CA LYS A 406 14.15 13.70 17.44
C LYS A 406 13.66 15.06 16.94
N ALA A 407 13.82 16.13 17.73
CA ALA A 407 13.50 17.50 17.29
C ALA A 407 14.39 17.97 16.14
N VAL A 408 15.71 17.71 16.19
CA VAL A 408 16.65 18.06 15.11
C VAL A 408 16.27 17.33 13.83
N LEU A 409 16.06 16.01 13.89
CA LEU A 409 15.67 15.21 12.72
C LEU A 409 14.27 15.60 12.20
N SER A 410 13.37 16.02 13.08
CA SER A 410 12.02 16.46 12.72
C SER A 410 11.98 17.87 12.13
N ALA A 411 13.03 18.68 12.24
CA ALA A 411 13.02 20.06 11.74
C ALA A 411 12.69 20.14 10.24
N VAL A 412 13.15 19.16 9.45
CA VAL A 412 12.88 19.08 8.01
C VAL A 412 11.44 18.66 7.69
N SER A 413 10.68 18.10 8.65
CA SER A 413 9.26 17.76 8.43
C SER A 413 8.41 18.99 8.09
N GLY A 414 8.81 20.18 8.53
CA GLY A 414 8.18 21.45 8.16
C GLY A 414 8.14 21.69 6.64
N GLN A 415 9.05 21.10 5.86
CA GLN A 415 9.00 21.16 4.39
C GLN A 415 7.79 20.43 3.80
N ASN A 416 7.21 19.46 4.53
CA ASN A 416 5.96 18.80 4.15
C ASN A 416 4.70 19.60 4.54
N GLY A 417 4.86 20.74 5.24
CA GLY A 417 3.75 21.46 5.85
C GLY A 417 3.10 20.72 7.02
N THR A 418 3.78 19.72 7.59
CA THR A 418 3.27 18.87 8.67
C THR A 418 4.33 18.67 9.76
N SER A 419 3.90 18.33 10.97
CA SER A 419 4.81 17.88 12.03
C SER A 419 5.20 16.41 11.84
N ALA A 420 6.21 15.91 12.57
CA ALA A 420 6.63 14.51 12.46
C ALA A 420 5.52 13.52 12.88
N GLU A 421 4.64 13.92 13.78
CA GLU A 421 3.50 13.12 14.26
C GLU A 421 2.48 12.85 13.16
N THR A 422 2.39 13.74 12.17
CA THR A 422 1.40 13.67 11.10
C THR A 422 2.00 13.41 9.72
N THR A 423 3.31 13.54 9.57
CA THR A 423 4.03 13.24 8.32
C THR A 423 3.99 11.73 8.06
N PRO A 424 3.34 11.26 6.97
CA PRO A 424 3.33 9.84 6.61
C PRO A 424 4.73 9.35 6.23
N GLY A 425 5.08 8.10 6.53
CA GLY A 425 6.42 7.57 6.29
C GLY A 425 6.89 7.65 4.84
N LEU A 426 6.00 7.53 3.85
CA LEU A 426 6.36 7.76 2.44
C LEU A 426 6.90 9.18 2.20
N ARG A 427 6.23 10.20 2.75
CA ARG A 427 6.69 11.60 2.65
C ARG A 427 7.99 11.78 3.42
N ALA A 428 8.09 11.18 4.60
CA ALA A 428 9.31 11.23 5.41
C ALA A 428 10.52 10.64 4.68
N LEU A 429 10.37 9.49 3.99
CA LEU A 429 11.43 8.90 3.18
C LEU A 429 11.91 9.87 2.08
N LEU A 430 10.96 10.51 1.39
CA LEU A 430 11.28 11.43 0.29
C LEU A 430 11.95 12.73 0.75
N SER A 431 11.36 13.42 1.73
CA SER A 431 11.77 14.78 2.11
C SER A 431 12.74 14.82 3.29
N CYS A 432 12.60 13.89 4.24
CA CYS A 432 13.36 13.91 5.48
C CYS A 432 14.59 13.02 5.40
N ILE A 433 14.48 11.84 4.77
CA ILE A 433 15.57 10.86 4.68
C ILE A 433 16.38 11.03 3.39
N GLY A 434 15.71 11.22 2.25
CA GLY A 434 16.35 11.32 0.94
C GLY A 434 17.55 12.29 0.86
N PRO A 435 17.44 13.52 1.41
CA PRO A 435 18.58 14.44 1.45
C PRO A 435 19.81 13.91 2.18
N TYR A 436 19.64 13.09 3.23
CA TYR A 436 20.77 12.47 3.94
C TYR A 436 21.38 11.31 3.15
N VAL A 437 20.58 10.56 2.40
CA VAL A 437 21.04 9.39 1.63
C VAL A 437 21.75 9.81 0.34
N LYS A 438 21.12 10.69 -0.46
CA LYS A 438 21.56 11.03 -1.82
C LYS A 438 21.91 12.49 -2.03
N GLY A 439 21.74 13.33 -1.01
CA GLY A 439 22.06 14.74 -1.06
C GLY A 439 20.90 15.60 -1.54
N SER A 440 21.08 16.90 -1.36
CA SER A 440 20.21 17.96 -1.88
C SER A 440 21.03 18.82 -2.81
N TYR A 441 20.38 19.36 -3.83
CA TYR A 441 21.00 20.15 -4.88
C TYR A 441 20.24 21.46 -5.09
N PHE A 442 20.85 22.39 -5.78
CA PHE A 442 20.22 23.66 -6.16
C PHE A 442 20.46 23.93 -7.64
N PRO A 443 19.43 24.33 -8.41
CA PRO A 443 19.63 24.70 -9.80
C PRO A 443 20.59 25.87 -9.94
N VAL A 444 21.58 25.74 -10.81
CA VAL A 444 22.50 26.83 -11.17
C VAL A 444 21.70 27.92 -11.89
N GLY A 445 21.82 29.15 -11.43
CA GLY A 445 20.98 30.28 -11.88
C GLY A 445 19.66 30.45 -11.12
N GLY A 446 19.43 29.64 -10.07
CA GLY A 446 18.25 29.72 -9.22
C GLY A 446 17.09 28.82 -9.67
N PRO A 447 16.05 28.63 -8.84
CA PRO A 447 14.99 27.65 -9.10
C PRO A 447 14.25 27.86 -10.42
N ARG A 448 14.12 29.13 -10.85
CA ARG A 448 13.48 29.49 -12.11
C ARG A 448 14.21 28.93 -13.33
N ALA A 449 15.53 28.77 -13.26
CA ALA A 449 16.32 28.21 -14.38
C ALA A 449 15.84 26.79 -14.76
N PHE A 450 15.42 25.99 -13.77
CA PHE A 450 14.88 24.66 -14.04
C PHE A 450 13.51 24.71 -14.73
N ALA A 451 12.65 25.64 -14.31
CA ALA A 451 11.35 25.84 -14.95
C ALA A 451 11.47 26.37 -16.39
N VAL A 452 12.37 27.33 -16.63
CA VAL A 452 12.64 27.88 -17.97
C VAL A 452 13.16 26.79 -18.90
N MET A 453 14.07 25.94 -18.44
CA MET A 453 14.55 24.81 -19.25
C MET A 453 13.41 23.89 -19.69
N LEU A 454 12.47 23.55 -18.79
CA LEU A 454 11.33 22.72 -19.18
C LEU A 454 10.39 23.44 -20.15
N ALA A 455 10.21 24.75 -20.00
CA ALA A 455 9.45 25.58 -20.93
C ALA A 455 10.06 25.57 -22.34
N GLU A 456 11.38 25.70 -22.45
CA GLU A 456 12.11 25.61 -23.72
C GLU A 456 11.90 24.24 -24.39
N VAL A 457 11.93 23.15 -23.62
CA VAL A 457 11.67 21.80 -24.16
C VAL A 457 10.26 21.68 -24.73
N ILE A 458 9.26 22.27 -24.08
CA ILE A 458 7.86 22.27 -24.56
C ILE A 458 7.77 22.99 -25.91
N GLU A 459 8.32 24.21 -25.99
CA GLU A 459 8.26 25.04 -27.21
C GLU A 459 9.05 24.41 -28.37
N GLN A 460 10.23 23.83 -28.10
CA GLN A 460 11.03 23.10 -29.09
C GLN A 460 10.29 21.91 -29.71
N HIS A 461 9.36 21.30 -28.97
CA HIS A 461 8.54 20.18 -29.45
C HIS A 461 7.13 20.63 -29.88
N GLY A 462 6.95 21.92 -30.20
CA GLY A 462 5.72 22.45 -30.79
C GLY A 462 4.58 22.70 -29.80
N GLY A 463 4.84 22.65 -28.49
CA GLY A 463 3.91 23.10 -27.47
C GLY A 463 3.81 24.62 -27.40
N THR A 464 2.72 25.12 -26.82
CA THR A 464 2.47 26.56 -26.63
C THR A 464 2.35 26.86 -25.14
N ILE A 465 3.00 27.93 -24.67
CA ILE A 465 2.87 28.42 -23.29
C ILE A 465 2.31 29.84 -23.32
N LEU A 466 1.21 30.07 -22.61
CA LEU A 466 0.57 31.37 -22.49
C LEU A 466 0.63 31.86 -21.04
N THR A 467 1.39 32.92 -20.78
CA THR A 467 1.50 33.58 -19.47
C THR A 467 0.57 34.78 -19.36
N ASN A 468 0.14 35.14 -18.15
CA ASN A 468 -0.99 36.05 -17.90
C ASN A 468 -2.34 35.53 -18.42
N TYR A 469 -2.47 34.21 -18.59
CA TYR A 469 -3.72 33.54 -18.99
C TYR A 469 -4.23 32.69 -17.84
N LYS A 470 -5.19 33.26 -17.11
CA LYS A 470 -5.92 32.52 -16.08
C LYS A 470 -6.98 31.64 -16.74
N ALA A 471 -6.97 30.35 -16.44
CA ALA A 471 -8.07 29.46 -16.80
C ALA A 471 -9.23 29.65 -15.81
N ASP A 472 -10.34 30.24 -16.26
CA ASP A 472 -11.49 30.50 -15.39
C ASP A 472 -12.40 29.28 -15.20
N ARG A 473 -12.50 28.41 -16.21
CA ARG A 473 -13.40 27.25 -16.19
C ARG A 473 -12.90 26.13 -17.10
N ILE A 474 -13.01 24.88 -16.63
CA ILE A 474 -12.86 23.68 -17.46
C ILE A 474 -14.24 23.34 -18.02
N LEU A 475 -14.35 23.20 -19.35
CA LEU A 475 -15.57 22.77 -20.01
C LEU A 475 -15.53 21.24 -20.13
N THR A 476 -16.41 20.56 -19.41
CA THR A 476 -16.53 19.10 -19.40
C THR A 476 -17.85 18.65 -19.96
#